data_AF-B1N4N7-F1
#
_entry.id   AF-B1N4N7-F1
#
_cell.length_a   1.000
_cell.length_b   1.000
_cell.length_c   1.000
_cell.angle_alpha   90.00
_cell.angle_beta   90.00
_cell.angle_gamma   90.00
#
_symmetry.space_group_name_H-M   'P 1'
#
loop_
_entity.id
_entity.type
_entity.pdbx_description
1 polymer ?
#
loop_
_entity_poly.entity_id
_entity_poly.type
_entity_poly.pdbx_seq_one_letter_code
_entity_poly.pdbx_strand_id
1 'polypeptide(L)'
;MDRLEISRCDELTINSLLNSIETKTIKFIDCTICFNKINFYPLQTLTSLWIKRMKSLDLLLLNQMKQLNSLRLEYIEETKNVKSLLESEYLKKLIIKNCRGIYLKTIVRMKHLLTLDYDQRDLPVKGPFKKLLNKLNLSHNNEFLKYYTYLRQLPNCKYNSVQINFIHPSLTDNYYYFNHTIE
;
A
#
# COMPACT_ATOMS: atom_id res chain seq x y z
N MET A 1 7.15 15.18 19.87
CA MET A 1 8.16 14.79 18.85
C MET A 1 7.41 14.62 17.54
N ASP A 2 7.76 15.30 16.44
CA ASP A 2 6.88 15.27 15.25
C ASP A 2 7.01 14.00 14.40
N ARG A 3 8.13 13.30 14.53
CA ARG A 3 8.41 12.07 13.80
C ARG A 3 9.22 11.09 14.64
N LEU A 4 8.81 9.84 14.58
CA LEU A 4 9.52 8.70 15.14
C LEU A 4 9.89 7.72 14.03
N GLU A 5 11.09 7.18 14.08
CA GLU A 5 11.54 6.12 13.20
C GLU A 5 12.01 4.94 14.05
N ILE A 6 11.39 3.78 13.86
CA ILE A 6 11.67 2.53 14.57
C ILE A 6 12.16 1.53 13.53
N SER A 7 13.35 0.97 13.75
CA SER A 7 13.97 0.04 12.81
C SER A 7 14.51 -1.19 13.52
N ARG A 8 14.30 -2.37 12.93
CA ARG A 8 14.87 -3.65 13.46
C ARG A 8 14.53 -3.92 14.92
N CYS A 9 13.31 -3.56 15.33
CA CYS A 9 12.80 -3.81 16.68
C CYS A 9 11.87 -5.01 16.73
N ASP A 10 11.77 -5.58 17.93
CA ASP A 10 10.78 -6.59 18.30
C ASP A 10 9.54 -5.98 18.94
N GLU A 11 8.54 -6.84 19.19
CA GLU A 11 7.22 -6.46 19.69
C GLU A 11 7.23 -5.88 21.11
N LEU A 12 8.03 -6.46 22.03
CA LEU A 12 8.08 -6.05 23.44
C LEU A 12 8.61 -4.63 23.59
N THR A 13 9.67 -4.30 22.85
CA THR A 13 10.31 -2.99 22.89
C THR A 13 9.38 -1.88 22.39
N ILE A 14 8.54 -2.18 21.40
CA ILE A 14 7.66 -1.19 20.76
C ILE A 14 6.49 -0.80 21.67
N ASN A 15 5.87 -1.74 22.38
CA ASN A 15 4.74 -1.43 23.25
C ASN A 15 5.10 -0.48 24.39
N SER A 16 6.27 -0.66 25.01
CA SER A 16 6.76 0.26 26.03
C SER A 16 7.03 1.66 25.46
N LEU A 17 7.66 1.72 24.29
CA LEU A 17 7.95 2.97 23.61
C LEU A 17 6.68 3.75 23.24
N LEU A 18 5.71 3.11 22.59
CA LEU A 18 4.51 3.80 22.08
C LEU A 18 3.60 4.33 23.18
N ASN A 19 3.61 3.71 24.37
CA ASN A 19 2.84 4.20 25.53
C ASN A 19 3.39 5.48 26.15
N SER A 20 4.62 5.87 25.82
CA SER A 20 5.33 6.99 26.47
C SER A 20 5.58 8.19 25.57
N ILE A 21 5.05 8.16 24.35
CA ILE A 21 5.34 9.18 23.33
C ILE A 21 4.07 9.74 22.69
N GLU A 22 4.18 11.01 22.27
CA GLU A 22 3.23 11.64 21.37
C GLU A 22 3.95 12.02 20.07
N THR A 23 3.41 11.59 18.93
CA THR A 23 3.98 11.87 17.61
C THR A 23 2.94 11.87 16.50
N LYS A 24 3.16 12.76 15.53
CA LYS A 24 2.30 12.89 14.33
C LYS A 24 2.68 11.94 13.22
N THR A 25 3.95 11.51 13.20
CA THR A 25 4.48 10.61 12.17
C THR A 25 5.23 9.44 12.79
N ILE A 26 4.96 8.23 12.32
CA ILE A 26 5.76 7.05 12.64
C ILE A 26 6.20 6.35 11.37
N LYS A 27 7.45 5.88 11.39
CA LYS A 27 8.00 4.98 10.37
C LYS A 27 8.53 3.71 11.01
N PHE A 28 8.00 2.56 10.60
CA PHE A 28 8.52 1.24 10.94
C PHE A 28 9.31 0.67 9.77
N ILE A 29 10.51 0.15 10.03
CA ILE A 29 11.37 -0.42 9.00
C ILE A 29 11.95 -1.74 9.49
N ASP A 30 11.74 -2.82 8.73
CA ASP A 30 12.43 -4.09 8.99
C ASP A 30 12.19 -4.58 10.44
N CYS A 31 11.00 -4.32 10.98
CA CYS A 31 10.61 -4.76 12.32
C CYS A 31 9.93 -6.13 12.24
N THR A 32 10.00 -6.90 13.31
CA THR A 32 9.29 -8.18 13.41
C THR A 32 8.19 -8.05 14.45
N ILE A 33 7.05 -7.49 14.04
CA ILE A 33 5.96 -7.14 14.95
C ILE A 33 4.60 -7.62 14.46
N CYS A 34 3.78 -8.08 15.41
CA CYS A 34 2.36 -8.32 15.17
C CYS A 34 1.57 -7.05 15.52
N PHE A 35 1.22 -6.24 14.53
CA PHE A 35 0.52 -4.96 14.73
C PHE A 35 -0.83 -5.10 15.48
N ASN A 36 -1.49 -6.25 15.41
CA ASN A 36 -2.71 -6.53 16.17
C ASN A 36 -2.48 -6.66 17.69
N LYS A 37 -1.24 -6.79 18.13
CA LYS A 37 -0.84 -6.83 19.55
C LYS A 37 -0.27 -5.51 20.06
N ILE A 38 -0.15 -4.52 19.19
CA ILE A 38 0.34 -3.21 19.56
C ILE A 38 -0.84 -2.35 20.01
N ASN A 39 -0.70 -1.71 21.16
CA ASN A 39 -1.69 -0.73 21.60
C ASN A 39 -1.43 0.61 20.91
N PHE A 40 -2.28 0.93 19.92
CA PHE A 40 -2.21 2.21 19.21
C PHE A 40 -3.06 3.32 19.86
N TYR A 41 -3.76 3.03 20.95
CA TYR A 41 -4.58 4.02 21.66
C TYR A 41 -3.82 5.30 22.05
N PRO A 42 -2.54 5.27 22.47
CA PRO A 42 -1.78 6.49 22.79
C PRO A 42 -1.52 7.39 21.57
N LEU A 43 -1.61 6.86 20.36
CA LEU A 43 -1.26 7.56 19.12
C LEU A 43 -2.45 8.31 18.50
N GLN A 44 -3.26 8.98 19.33
CA GLN A 44 -4.43 9.73 18.85
C GLN A 44 -4.06 10.87 17.89
N THR A 45 -2.83 11.40 17.98
CA THR A 45 -2.34 12.49 17.13
C THR A 45 -1.59 12.01 15.88
N LEU A 46 -1.49 10.70 15.67
CA LEU A 46 -0.82 10.12 14.51
C LEU A 46 -1.62 10.40 13.24
N THR A 47 -1.02 11.18 12.35
CA THR A 47 -1.62 11.55 11.06
C THR A 47 -0.92 10.87 9.88
N SER A 48 0.34 10.43 10.05
CA SER A 48 1.11 9.75 9.01
C SER A 48 1.80 8.49 9.50
N LEU A 49 1.65 7.40 8.77
CA LEU A 49 2.27 6.10 9.06
C LEU A 49 3.02 5.58 7.84
N TRP A 50 4.27 5.18 8.04
CA TRP A 50 5.06 4.48 7.04
C TRP A 50 5.50 3.12 7.57
N ILE A 51 5.18 2.06 6.85
CA ILE A 51 5.64 0.70 7.14
C ILE A 51 6.46 0.21 5.94
N LYS A 52 7.67 -0.27 6.20
CA LYS A 52 8.61 -0.71 5.16
C LYS A 52 9.27 -2.03 5.52
N ARG A 53 9.41 -2.92 4.53
CA ARG A 53 10.12 -4.21 4.66
C ARG A 53 9.55 -5.04 5.80
N MET A 54 8.33 -5.56 5.60
CA MET A 54 7.69 -6.44 6.57
C MET A 54 7.29 -7.76 5.89
N LYS A 55 7.48 -8.87 6.59
CA LYS A 55 7.02 -10.18 6.11
C LYS A 55 5.50 -10.29 6.10
N SER A 56 4.82 -9.71 7.09
CA SER A 56 3.37 -9.72 7.19
C SER A 56 2.87 -8.42 7.80
N LEU A 57 1.74 -7.93 7.30
CA LEU A 57 1.04 -6.77 7.87
C LEU A 57 -0.46 -7.05 7.95
N ASP A 58 -1.03 -6.92 9.14
CA ASP A 58 -2.47 -6.93 9.36
C ASP A 58 -3.00 -5.48 9.40
N LEU A 59 -3.93 -5.15 8.49
CA LEU A 59 -4.46 -3.80 8.36
C LEU A 59 -5.59 -3.49 9.35
N LEU A 60 -5.98 -4.41 10.24
CA LEU A 60 -6.93 -4.12 11.33
C LEU A 60 -6.49 -2.96 12.22
N LEU A 61 -5.19 -2.67 12.32
CA LEU A 61 -4.67 -1.50 13.04
C LEU A 61 -5.34 -0.18 12.60
N LEU A 62 -5.74 -0.08 11.33
CA LEU A 62 -6.35 1.13 10.77
C LEU A 62 -7.71 1.44 11.41
N ASN A 63 -8.39 0.45 11.99
CA ASN A 63 -9.68 0.66 12.64
C ASN A 63 -9.56 1.58 13.87
N GLN A 64 -8.38 1.64 14.48
CA GLN A 64 -8.09 2.46 15.66
C GLN A 64 -7.50 3.84 15.31
N MET A 65 -7.05 4.04 14.07
CA MET A 65 -6.30 5.24 13.66
C MET A 65 -7.21 6.27 12.97
N LYS A 66 -8.11 6.89 13.73
CA LYS A 66 -9.14 7.81 13.21
C LYS A 66 -8.61 9.16 12.71
N GLN A 67 -7.34 9.49 12.97
CA GLN A 67 -6.71 10.73 12.49
C GLN A 67 -5.70 10.47 11.35
N LEU A 68 -5.50 9.21 10.96
CA LEU A 68 -4.50 8.85 9.96
C LEU A 68 -4.95 9.28 8.56
N ASN A 69 -4.30 10.33 8.05
CA ASN A 69 -4.59 10.89 6.74
C ASN A 69 -3.60 10.45 5.65
N SER A 70 -2.44 9.90 6.04
CA SER A 70 -1.37 9.48 5.13
C SER A 70 -0.82 8.10 5.52
N LEU A 71 -0.86 7.16 4.58
CA LEU A 71 -0.33 5.81 4.76
C LEU A 71 0.64 5.48 3.63
N ARG A 72 1.83 5.02 4.00
CA ARG A 72 2.85 4.51 3.08
C ARG A 72 3.23 3.08 3.44
N LEU A 73 3.03 2.16 2.50
CA LEU A 73 3.41 0.76 2.64
C LEU A 73 4.43 0.43 1.56
N GLU A 74 5.57 -0.14 1.94
CA GLU A 74 6.62 -0.54 1.01
C GLU A 74 7.19 -1.92 1.31
N TYR A 75 7.35 -2.76 0.30
CA TYR A 75 7.98 -4.08 0.41
C TYR A 75 7.34 -4.92 1.52
N ILE A 76 6.04 -5.17 1.37
CA ILE A 76 5.26 -5.99 2.30
C ILE A 76 4.96 -7.32 1.62
N GLU A 77 5.52 -8.41 2.15
CA GLU A 77 5.45 -9.72 1.51
C GLU A 77 4.04 -10.34 1.57
N GLU A 78 3.25 -9.99 2.60
CA GLU A 78 1.85 -10.42 2.75
C GLU A 78 1.03 -9.39 3.54
N THR A 79 -0.15 -9.02 3.02
CA THR A 79 -1.12 -8.18 3.73
C THR A 79 -2.41 -8.94 4.05
N LYS A 80 -2.93 -8.75 5.26
CA LYS A 80 -4.20 -9.32 5.75
C LYS A 80 -5.22 -8.22 6.03
N ASN A 81 -6.50 -8.60 6.07
CA ASN A 81 -7.62 -7.71 6.40
C ASN A 81 -7.67 -6.41 5.58
N VAL A 82 -7.44 -6.53 4.27
CA VAL A 82 -7.43 -5.40 3.32
C VAL A 82 -8.75 -4.61 3.33
N LYS A 83 -9.86 -5.21 3.80
CA LYS A 83 -11.13 -4.51 4.00
C LYS A 83 -10.99 -3.29 4.93
N SER A 84 -10.19 -3.37 5.98
CA SER A 84 -9.96 -2.26 6.92
C SER A 84 -9.32 -1.04 6.26
N LEU A 85 -8.52 -1.24 5.21
CA LEU A 85 -8.00 -0.14 4.40
C LEU A 85 -9.15 0.58 3.67
N LEU A 86 -10.13 -0.16 3.15
CA LEU A 86 -11.27 0.41 2.43
C LEU A 86 -12.23 1.18 3.33
N GLU A 87 -12.31 0.77 4.60
CA GLU A 87 -13.17 1.36 5.63
C GLU A 87 -12.52 2.58 6.31
N SER A 88 -11.26 2.90 5.98
CA SER A 88 -10.54 4.04 6.54
C SER A 88 -10.91 5.36 5.83
N GLU A 89 -12.01 5.99 6.23
CA GLU A 89 -12.54 7.21 5.57
C GLU A 89 -11.66 8.47 5.72
N TYR A 90 -10.79 8.46 6.74
CA TYR A 90 -9.88 9.56 7.05
C TYR A 90 -8.65 9.58 6.14
N LEU A 91 -8.31 8.45 5.53
CA LEU A 91 -7.09 8.29 4.74
C LEU A 91 -7.20 9.02 3.40
N LYS A 92 -6.45 10.11 3.24
CA LYS A 92 -6.48 10.93 2.00
C LYS A 92 -5.32 10.65 1.06
N LYS A 93 -4.19 10.19 1.60
CA LYS A 93 -2.98 9.89 0.84
C LYS A 93 -2.56 8.45 1.05
N LEU A 94 -2.42 7.73 -0.05
CA LEU A 94 -2.00 6.33 -0.04
C LEU A 94 -0.79 6.13 -0.95
N ILE A 95 0.27 5.55 -0.40
CA ILE A 95 1.45 5.12 -1.15
C ILE A 95 1.61 3.62 -0.95
N ILE A 96 1.59 2.85 -2.03
CA ILE A 96 1.77 1.40 -2.01
C ILE A 96 2.91 1.05 -2.96
N LYS A 97 4.00 0.47 -2.44
CA LYS A 97 5.13 -0.02 -3.24
C LYS A 97 5.42 -1.49 -2.95
N ASN A 98 5.37 -2.37 -3.94
CA ASN A 98 5.69 -3.81 -3.78
C ASN A 98 5.01 -4.44 -2.55
N CYS A 99 3.69 -4.28 -2.43
CA CYS A 99 2.91 -4.83 -1.33
C CYS A 99 1.95 -5.90 -1.85
N ARG A 100 2.16 -7.15 -1.42
CA ARG A 100 1.33 -8.26 -1.88
C ARG A 100 0.00 -8.33 -1.16
N GLY A 101 -1.08 -8.42 -1.93
CA GLY A 101 -2.46 -8.48 -1.42
C GLY A 101 -3.22 -7.15 -1.54
N ILE A 102 -2.53 -6.04 -1.82
CA ILE A 102 -3.14 -4.74 -2.08
C ILE A 102 -3.11 -4.44 -3.59
N TYR A 103 -4.25 -4.65 -4.23
CA TYR A 103 -4.42 -4.47 -5.67
C TYR A 103 -5.18 -3.20 -6.02
N LEU A 104 -4.91 -2.61 -7.18
CA LEU A 104 -5.61 -1.41 -7.64
C LEU A 104 -7.13 -1.59 -7.67
N LYS A 105 -7.62 -2.76 -8.13
CA LYS A 105 -9.06 -3.13 -8.12
C LYS A 105 -9.72 -3.01 -6.75
N THR A 106 -8.93 -3.08 -5.68
CA THR A 106 -9.39 -2.92 -4.30
C THR A 106 -9.40 -1.45 -3.93
N ILE A 107 -8.30 -0.73 -4.20
CA ILE A 107 -8.10 0.70 -3.89
C ILE A 107 -9.17 1.59 -4.54
N VAL A 108 -9.65 1.27 -5.74
CA VAL A 108 -10.66 2.09 -6.46
C VAL A 108 -11.99 2.28 -5.73
N ARG A 109 -12.23 1.50 -4.68
CA ARG A 109 -13.40 1.64 -3.81
C ARG A 109 -13.26 2.80 -2.82
N MET A 110 -12.06 3.32 -2.61
CA MET A 110 -11.76 4.43 -1.71
C MET A 110 -11.98 5.79 -2.41
N LYS A 111 -13.25 6.16 -2.64
CA LYS A 111 -13.63 7.39 -3.38
C LYS A 111 -13.19 8.70 -2.72
N HIS A 112 -12.77 8.63 -1.46
CA HIS A 112 -12.32 9.76 -0.66
C HIS A 112 -10.80 10.00 -0.74
N LEU A 113 -10.04 9.13 -1.44
CA LEU A 113 -8.60 9.33 -1.65
C LEU A 113 -8.34 10.54 -2.53
N LEU A 114 -7.40 11.38 -2.11
CA LEU A 114 -6.95 12.59 -2.82
C LEU A 114 -5.63 12.37 -3.54
N THR A 115 -4.80 11.45 -3.04
CA THR A 115 -3.49 11.16 -3.66
C THR A 115 -3.17 9.68 -3.59
N LEU A 116 -2.74 9.13 -4.72
CA LEU A 116 -2.26 7.76 -4.83
C LEU A 116 -0.90 7.71 -5.55
N ASP A 117 0.05 7.02 -4.93
CA ASP A 117 1.28 6.52 -5.56
C ASP A 117 1.24 4.99 -5.45
N TYR A 118 1.20 4.30 -6.59
CA TYR A 118 1.02 2.84 -6.64
C TYR A 118 2.09 2.22 -7.52
N ASP A 119 2.96 1.42 -6.95
CA ASP A 119 4.10 0.81 -7.63
C ASP A 119 4.14 -0.69 -7.27
N GLN A 120 4.03 -1.58 -8.24
CA GLN A 120 4.07 -3.03 -8.00
C GLN A 120 4.99 -3.69 -9.02
N ARG A 121 6.29 -3.60 -8.78
CA ARG A 121 7.36 -4.16 -9.61
C ARG A 121 7.65 -5.64 -9.33
N ASP A 122 7.64 -6.05 -8.07
CA ASP A 122 8.20 -7.35 -7.66
C ASP A 122 7.15 -8.39 -7.24
N LEU A 123 5.89 -8.30 -7.68
CA LEU A 123 4.91 -9.34 -7.35
C LEU A 123 5.24 -10.63 -8.13
N PRO A 124 5.69 -11.72 -7.47
CA PRO A 124 5.96 -12.96 -8.17
C PRO A 124 4.65 -13.49 -8.73
N VAL A 125 4.62 -13.68 -10.05
CA VAL A 125 3.49 -14.29 -10.73
C VAL A 125 3.33 -15.70 -10.19
N LYS A 126 2.26 -15.96 -9.45
CA LYS A 126 1.95 -17.33 -9.07
C LYS A 126 1.43 -18.10 -10.30
N GLY A 127 2.01 -19.27 -10.56
CA GLY A 127 1.43 -20.29 -11.45
C GLY A 127 2.03 -20.36 -12.86
N PRO A 128 1.52 -21.26 -13.74
CA PRO A 128 2.22 -21.88 -14.87
C PRO A 128 2.37 -20.94 -16.08
N PHE A 129 2.90 -19.74 -15.87
CA PHE A 129 2.99 -18.69 -16.88
C PHE A 129 3.92 -19.06 -18.05
N LYS A 130 4.80 -20.06 -17.88
CA LYS A 130 5.64 -20.59 -18.98
C LYS A 130 4.81 -21.22 -20.12
N LYS A 131 3.61 -21.75 -19.84
CA LYS A 131 2.67 -22.26 -20.87
C LYS A 131 1.71 -21.19 -21.42
N LEU A 132 1.59 -20.04 -20.75
CA LEU A 132 0.61 -19.00 -21.08
C LEU A 132 1.15 -17.92 -22.04
N LEU A 133 2.47 -17.83 -22.21
CA LEU A 133 3.13 -16.80 -23.02
C LEU A 133 2.68 -16.81 -24.50
N ASN A 134 2.37 -17.98 -25.07
CA ASN A 134 1.82 -18.07 -26.43
C ASN A 134 0.34 -17.63 -26.54
N LYS A 135 -0.40 -17.53 -25.42
CA LYS A 135 -1.78 -17.01 -25.37
C LYS A 135 -1.84 -15.52 -25.00
N LEU A 136 -0.77 -14.97 -24.41
CA LEU A 136 -0.70 -13.60 -23.87
C LEU A 136 -0.70 -12.50 -24.96
N ASN A 137 -0.33 -12.80 -26.21
CA ASN A 137 -0.41 -11.87 -27.34
C ASN A 137 -1.83 -11.30 -27.58
N LEU A 138 -2.89 -11.93 -27.06
CA LEU A 138 -4.28 -11.46 -27.20
C LEU A 138 -4.85 -10.83 -25.91
N SER A 139 -4.24 -11.02 -24.74
CA SER A 139 -4.78 -10.52 -23.46
C SER A 139 -4.25 -9.15 -23.03
N HIS A 140 -3.15 -8.68 -23.62
CA HIS A 140 -2.59 -7.35 -23.31
C HIS A 140 -3.52 -6.19 -23.68
N ASN A 141 -4.36 -6.34 -24.71
CA ASN A 141 -5.25 -5.27 -25.19
C ASN A 141 -6.29 -4.82 -24.15
N ASN A 142 -6.60 -5.65 -23.15
CA ASN A 142 -7.62 -5.34 -22.14
C ASN A 142 -7.07 -5.00 -20.76
N GLU A 143 -5.83 -5.37 -20.41
CA GLU A 143 -5.32 -5.11 -19.06
C GLU A 143 -4.99 -3.64 -18.83
N PHE A 144 -4.36 -2.97 -19.80
CA PHE A 144 -4.18 -1.51 -19.75
C PHE A 144 -5.54 -0.82 -19.60
N LEU A 145 -6.51 -1.16 -20.46
CA LEU A 145 -7.86 -0.60 -20.41
C LEU A 145 -8.53 -0.87 -19.07
N LYS A 146 -8.33 -2.06 -18.48
CA LYS A 146 -8.85 -2.43 -17.16
C LYS A 146 -8.23 -1.60 -16.04
N TYR A 147 -6.91 -1.46 -15.98
CA TYR A 147 -6.25 -0.65 -14.96
C TYR A 147 -6.55 0.85 -15.15
N TYR A 148 -6.62 1.32 -16.38
CA TYR A 148 -7.08 2.66 -16.70
C TYR A 148 -8.53 2.89 -16.25
N THR A 149 -9.43 1.93 -16.51
CA THR A 149 -10.81 1.96 -16.04
C THR A 149 -10.89 2.00 -14.51
N TYR A 150 -10.02 1.25 -13.83
CA TYR A 150 -9.88 1.34 -12.39
C TYR A 150 -9.47 2.74 -11.94
N LEU A 151 -8.42 3.33 -12.53
CA LEU A 151 -8.02 4.69 -12.18
C LEU A 151 -9.15 5.70 -12.38
N ARG A 152 -9.89 5.65 -13.50
CA ARG A 152 -11.05 6.55 -13.73
C ARG A 152 -12.15 6.44 -12.67
N GLN A 153 -12.20 5.37 -11.89
CA GLN A 153 -13.13 5.22 -10.78
C GLN A 153 -12.71 6.01 -9.52
N LEU A 154 -11.52 6.61 -9.49
CA LEU A 154 -11.05 7.50 -8.41
C LEU A 154 -11.04 8.96 -8.91
N PRO A 155 -12.20 9.58 -9.18
CA PRO A 155 -12.30 10.85 -9.90
C PRO A 155 -11.67 12.03 -9.16
N ASN A 156 -11.57 11.96 -7.83
CA ASN A 156 -11.03 13.02 -6.98
C ASN A 156 -9.55 12.81 -6.62
N CYS A 157 -8.91 11.79 -7.19
CA CYS A 157 -7.58 11.36 -6.80
C CYS A 157 -6.53 11.79 -7.82
N LYS A 158 -5.52 12.53 -7.37
CA LYS A 158 -4.30 12.80 -8.14
C LYS A 158 -3.37 11.59 -8.09
N TYR A 159 -2.78 11.22 -9.22
CA TYR A 159 -1.79 10.14 -9.29
C TYR A 159 -0.40 10.73 -9.46
N ASN A 160 0.44 10.60 -8.43
CA ASN A 160 1.83 11.06 -8.52
C ASN A 160 2.66 10.11 -9.40
N SER A 161 2.42 8.81 -9.24
CA SER A 161 2.98 7.76 -10.09
C SER A 161 2.17 6.48 -9.91
N VAL A 162 1.71 5.89 -11.01
CA VAL A 162 1.17 4.52 -10.99
C VAL A 162 2.00 3.66 -11.93
N GLN A 163 2.73 2.72 -11.36
CA GLN A 163 3.59 1.74 -12.03
C GLN A 163 3.06 0.34 -11.75
N ILE A 164 2.77 -0.40 -12.80
CA ILE A 164 2.21 -1.75 -12.70
C ILE A 164 3.09 -2.67 -13.54
N ASN A 165 3.57 -3.78 -12.97
CA ASN A 165 4.29 -4.81 -13.71
C ASN A 165 3.33 -5.59 -14.63
N PHE A 166 3.70 -5.69 -15.90
CA PHE A 166 3.10 -6.53 -16.92
C PHE A 166 4.18 -7.42 -17.51
N ILE A 167 4.16 -8.71 -17.21
CA ILE A 167 5.18 -9.61 -17.76
C ILE A 167 4.86 -9.91 -19.22
N HIS A 168 5.55 -9.21 -20.11
CA HIS A 168 5.52 -9.43 -21.55
C HIS A 168 6.85 -10.09 -21.97
N PRO A 169 6.82 -11.24 -22.68
CA PRO A 169 8.05 -11.91 -23.11
C PRO A 169 8.90 -11.07 -24.08
N SER A 170 8.29 -10.11 -24.77
CA SER A 170 8.95 -9.26 -25.78
C SER A 170 9.35 -7.86 -25.30
N LEU A 171 9.02 -7.47 -24.06
CA LEU A 171 9.40 -6.16 -23.53
C LEU A 171 10.56 -6.31 -22.55
N THR A 172 11.60 -5.51 -22.74
CA THR A 172 12.73 -5.39 -21.81
C THR A 172 12.35 -4.57 -20.56
N ASP A 173 11.38 -3.65 -20.70
CA ASP A 173 10.74 -2.92 -19.61
C ASP A 173 9.24 -3.22 -19.57
N ASN A 174 8.83 -3.92 -18.52
CA ASN A 174 7.50 -4.50 -18.36
C ASN A 174 6.53 -3.57 -17.62
N TYR A 175 6.71 -2.25 -17.69
CA TYR A 175 6.01 -1.29 -16.83
C TYR A 175 5.25 -0.23 -17.62
N TYR A 176 3.98 0.00 -17.24
CA TYR A 176 3.22 1.17 -17.69
C TYR A 176 3.21 2.23 -16.61
N TYR A 177 3.31 3.49 -17.03
CA TYR A 177 3.32 4.66 -16.18
C TYR A 177 2.05 5.47 -16.41
N PHE A 178 1.24 5.64 -15.38
CA PHE A 178 0.14 6.61 -15.41
C PHE A 178 0.52 7.79 -14.52
N ASN A 179 0.47 8.99 -15.10
CA ASN A 179 0.55 10.25 -14.37
C ASN A 179 -0.74 11.03 -14.67
N HIS A 180 -1.43 11.47 -13.62
CA HIS A 180 -2.62 12.31 -13.76
C HIS A 180 -2.59 13.40 -12.70
N THR A 181 -2.34 14.61 -13.17
CA THR A 181 -2.57 15.84 -12.42
C THR A 181 -3.95 16.37 -12.77
N ILE A 182 -4.85 16.42 -11.79
CA ILE A 182 -6.08 17.21 -11.91
C ILE A 182 -5.63 18.68 -11.86
N GLU A 183 -5.78 19.37 -13.00
CA GLU A 183 -5.67 20.83 -13.12
C GLU A 183 -6.77 21.52 -12.32
#